data_AF-A0AB36JQR3-F1
#
_entry.id   AF-A0AB36JQR3-F1
#
_cell.length_a   1.000
_cell.length_b   1.000
_cell.length_c   1.000
_cell.angle_alpha   90.00
_cell.angle_beta   90.00
_cell.angle_gamma   90.00
#
_symmetry.space_group_name_H-M   'P 1'
#
loop_
_entity.id
_entity.type
_entity.pdbx_description
1 polymer ?
#
loop_
_entity_poly.entity_id
_entity_poly.type
_entity_poly.pdbx_seq_one_letter_code
_entity_poly.pdbx_strand_id
1 'polypeptide(L)'
;MLGKKVVGPNRKDQHVALANQQFTIESARDMEQTRFIHHSLPEIKVADVSLKTSVAGLECAMPFFINAMTGGSKKTGEINQLLGILGHETNIPVATGSVSAALTDPSVASTFSIMRKENPRGIIFANLGAHHDIENAKRAVDLLEADALQIHLNAPQEIVMPEGDRDFSMWLKNIEILVRDLEVPVIVKEVGFGMSRETIVQLASIGVETVDISGVGGTDFAKIEDARRTKNSYDYLYGWGQSTIISMVEAMSLPVNRRPQVIASGGVKNPLDIVKLLALGADTVGLSNRFLQVVKDRQSVDQAVEEVQAFCEGIVAIMALLGACNVASLRQTDLVLAPTVEAWCRARGIDWTYYANRSSNSTR
;
A
#
# COMPACT_ATOMS: atom_id res chain seq x y z
N MET A 1 12.22 -27.15 -11.41
CA MET A 1 13.01 -26.67 -12.58
C MET A 1 13.51 -25.27 -12.26
N LEU A 2 14.83 -25.09 -12.21
CA LEU A 2 15.49 -23.83 -11.85
C LEU A 2 15.05 -22.71 -12.80
N GLY A 3 14.36 -21.72 -12.25
CA GLY A 3 13.78 -20.59 -12.97
C GLY A 3 14.83 -19.74 -13.67
N LYS A 4 14.47 -19.26 -14.86
CA LYS A 4 15.27 -18.38 -15.71
C LYS A 4 15.93 -17.26 -14.88
N LYS A 5 17.26 -17.13 -14.98
CA LYS A 5 18.00 -15.97 -14.48
C LYS A 5 17.35 -14.70 -15.03
N VAL A 6 16.88 -13.82 -14.15
CA VAL A 6 16.47 -12.47 -14.56
C VAL A 6 17.77 -11.69 -14.82
N VAL A 7 18.19 -11.68 -16.09
CA VAL A 7 19.38 -10.97 -16.55
C VAL A 7 18.96 -9.59 -17.04
N GLY A 8 19.15 -8.59 -16.19
CA GLY A 8 19.19 -7.17 -16.54
C GLY A 8 20.27 -6.49 -15.68
N PRO A 9 21.01 -5.50 -16.18
CA PRO A 9 22.13 -4.90 -15.43
C PRO A 9 21.66 -4.02 -14.26
N ASN A 10 20.42 -3.51 -14.29
CA ASN A 10 19.89 -2.57 -13.29
C ASN A 10 18.93 -3.26 -12.30
N ARG A 11 19.17 -3.05 -11.00
CA ARG A 11 18.34 -3.54 -9.88
C ARG A 11 16.84 -3.23 -10.06
N LYS A 12 16.50 -2.02 -10.52
CA LYS A 12 15.10 -1.58 -10.66
C LYS A 12 14.35 -2.42 -11.70
N ASP A 13 15.01 -2.76 -12.80
CA ASP A 13 14.41 -3.61 -13.84
C ASP A 13 14.26 -5.06 -13.37
N GLN A 14 15.22 -5.56 -12.57
CA GLN A 14 15.14 -6.88 -11.93
C GLN A 14 13.96 -6.97 -10.97
N HIS A 15 13.76 -5.95 -10.11
CA HIS A 15 12.63 -5.88 -9.18
C HIS A 15 11.28 -5.92 -9.90
N VAL A 16 11.10 -5.12 -10.97
CA VAL A 16 9.88 -5.14 -11.79
C VAL A 16 9.65 -6.53 -12.40
N ALA A 17 10.68 -7.14 -12.96
CA ALA A 17 10.57 -8.45 -13.59
C ALA A 17 10.25 -9.58 -12.58
N LEU A 18 10.84 -9.55 -11.38
CA LEU A 18 10.62 -10.54 -10.34
C LEU A 18 9.25 -10.36 -9.65
N ALA A 19 8.84 -9.12 -9.38
CA ALA A 19 7.50 -8.82 -8.87
C ALA A 19 6.41 -9.30 -9.85
N ASN A 20 6.67 -9.15 -11.15
CA ASN A 20 5.78 -9.66 -12.19
C ASN A 20 5.65 -11.19 -12.18
N GLN A 21 6.72 -11.93 -11.89
CA GLN A 21 6.66 -13.40 -11.79
C GLN A 21 5.88 -13.90 -10.58
N GLN A 22 5.68 -13.05 -9.58
CA GLN A 22 4.88 -13.36 -8.40
C GLN A 22 3.41 -12.95 -8.54
N PHE A 23 3.02 -12.37 -9.68
CA PHE A 23 1.64 -11.92 -9.87
C PHE A 23 0.66 -13.11 -9.90
N THR A 24 -0.39 -12.98 -9.09
CA THR A 24 -1.54 -13.88 -9.03
C THR A 24 -2.82 -13.05 -9.07
N ILE A 25 -3.88 -13.60 -9.66
CA ILE A 25 -5.20 -12.96 -9.70
C ILE A 25 -5.95 -13.24 -8.38
N GLU A 26 -5.67 -14.38 -7.77
CA GLU A 26 -6.27 -14.83 -6.53
C GLU A 26 -5.76 -14.02 -5.33
N SER A 27 -6.70 -13.64 -4.46
CA SER A 27 -6.41 -12.98 -3.19
C SER A 27 -5.68 -13.93 -2.23
N ALA A 28 -4.87 -13.37 -1.34
CA ALA A 28 -4.21 -14.15 -0.30
C ALA A 28 -5.23 -14.86 0.61
N ARG A 29 -4.85 -16.00 1.18
CA ARG A 29 -5.77 -16.87 1.95
C ARG A 29 -6.54 -16.15 3.05
N ASP A 30 -5.87 -15.33 3.86
CA ASP A 30 -6.55 -14.58 4.95
C ASP A 30 -7.55 -13.56 4.40
N MET A 31 -7.23 -12.92 3.27
CA MET A 31 -8.12 -11.99 2.58
C MET A 31 -9.33 -12.73 2.00
N GLU A 32 -9.11 -13.87 1.33
CA GLU A 32 -10.14 -14.72 0.74
C GLU A 32 -11.11 -15.27 1.80
N GLN A 33 -10.56 -15.78 2.90
CA GLN A 33 -11.31 -16.43 3.96
C GLN A 33 -12.02 -15.45 4.91
N THR A 34 -11.62 -14.17 4.91
CA THR A 34 -12.38 -13.10 5.57
C THR A 34 -13.62 -12.76 4.74
N ARG A 35 -14.80 -12.76 5.34
CA ARG A 35 -16.09 -12.70 4.61
C ARG A 35 -17.07 -11.75 5.28
N PHE A 36 -17.82 -11.02 4.46
CA PHE A 36 -19.00 -10.29 4.94
C PHE A 36 -20.12 -11.26 5.32
N ILE A 37 -20.89 -10.90 6.34
CA ILE A 37 -22.22 -11.46 6.52
C ILE A 37 -23.14 -10.76 5.51
N HIS A 38 -23.74 -11.54 4.60
CA HIS A 38 -24.67 -11.01 3.62
C HIS A 38 -26.04 -10.80 4.26
N HIS A 39 -26.59 -9.59 4.09
CA HIS A 39 -27.98 -9.29 4.44
C HIS A 39 -28.78 -9.11 3.15
N SER A 40 -29.94 -9.78 3.06
CA SER A 40 -30.74 -9.81 1.84
C SER A 40 -31.46 -8.49 1.53
N LEU A 41 -31.52 -7.56 2.50
CA LEU A 41 -32.19 -6.27 2.39
C LEU A 41 -31.17 -5.14 2.60
N PRO A 42 -30.54 -4.61 1.53
CA PRO A 42 -29.53 -3.56 1.64
C PRO A 42 -30.10 -2.15 1.89
N GLU A 43 -31.38 -1.93 1.57
CA GLU A 43 -32.13 -0.68 1.87
C GLU A 43 -31.52 0.66 1.40
N ILE A 44 -30.61 0.65 0.42
CA ILE A 44 -30.01 1.86 -0.17
C ILE A 44 -30.04 1.83 -1.70
N LYS A 45 -29.90 3.00 -2.33
CA LYS A 45 -29.69 3.10 -3.78
C LYS A 45 -28.20 3.04 -4.09
N VAL A 46 -27.83 2.34 -5.16
CA VAL A 46 -26.44 2.29 -5.66
C VAL A 46 -25.90 3.71 -5.92
N ALA A 47 -26.73 4.61 -6.44
CA ALA A 47 -26.35 5.99 -6.74
C ALA A 47 -26.05 6.86 -5.50
N ASP A 48 -26.46 6.41 -4.30
CA ASP A 48 -26.23 7.15 -3.05
C ASP A 48 -24.87 6.77 -2.42
N VAL A 49 -24.13 5.82 -2.99
CA VAL A 49 -22.82 5.39 -2.49
C VAL A 49 -21.74 6.41 -2.85
N SER A 50 -21.05 6.92 -1.84
CA SER A 50 -19.89 7.79 -1.96
C SER A 50 -18.60 7.03 -1.75
N LEU A 51 -17.67 7.20 -2.70
CA LEU A 51 -16.30 6.68 -2.66
C LEU A 51 -15.29 7.64 -2.00
N LYS A 52 -15.74 8.85 -1.64
CA LYS A 52 -14.84 9.88 -1.09
C LYS A 52 -14.25 9.43 0.24
N THR A 53 -12.96 9.69 0.41
CA THR A 53 -12.22 9.48 1.66
C THR A 53 -11.14 10.56 1.82
N SER A 54 -10.41 10.54 2.92
CA SER A 54 -9.20 11.35 3.09
C SER A 54 -8.07 10.56 3.73
N VAL A 55 -6.84 10.92 3.41
CA VAL A 55 -5.63 10.31 3.97
C VAL A 55 -4.52 11.34 4.04
N ALA A 56 -3.77 11.37 5.14
CA ALA A 56 -2.68 12.31 5.37
C ALA A 56 -3.11 13.79 5.14
N GLY A 57 -4.34 14.13 5.51
CA GLY A 57 -4.91 15.47 5.30
C GLY A 57 -5.33 15.80 3.86
N LEU A 58 -5.24 14.83 2.93
CA LEU A 58 -5.59 15.00 1.52
C LEU A 58 -6.95 14.35 1.21
N GLU A 59 -7.81 15.09 0.53
CA GLU A 59 -9.12 14.60 0.08
C GLU A 59 -8.99 13.77 -1.21
N CYS A 60 -9.53 12.56 -1.21
CA CYS A 60 -9.44 11.61 -2.31
C CYS A 60 -10.82 11.30 -2.88
N ALA A 61 -10.94 11.31 -4.21
CA ALA A 61 -12.19 10.99 -4.90
C ALA A 61 -12.60 9.51 -4.78
N MET A 62 -11.64 8.64 -4.48
CA MET A 62 -11.82 7.19 -4.37
C MET A 62 -10.99 6.64 -3.20
N PRO A 63 -11.39 5.49 -2.61
CA PRO A 63 -10.79 5.00 -1.37
C PRO A 63 -9.60 4.07 -1.64
N PHE A 64 -8.92 4.27 -2.76
CA PHE A 64 -7.73 3.52 -3.13
C PHE A 64 -6.79 4.37 -3.99
N PHE A 65 -5.53 3.96 -4.08
CA PHE A 65 -4.51 4.64 -4.84
C PHE A 65 -3.47 3.67 -5.41
N ILE A 66 -2.70 4.15 -6.39
CA ILE A 66 -1.59 3.38 -6.95
C ILE A 66 -0.36 3.57 -6.08
N ASN A 67 0.06 2.51 -5.38
CA ASN A 67 1.14 2.57 -4.41
C ASN A 67 2.53 2.44 -5.07
N ALA A 68 3.58 2.80 -4.33
CA ALA A 68 4.94 2.95 -4.81
C ALA A 68 5.46 1.70 -5.55
N MET A 69 6.12 1.90 -6.69
CA MET A 69 6.63 0.81 -7.52
C MET A 69 8.06 1.05 -8.03
N THR A 70 8.27 2.09 -8.85
CA THR A 70 9.47 2.14 -9.67
C THR A 70 9.95 3.55 -10.08
N GLY A 71 11.05 3.59 -10.83
CA GLY A 71 11.80 4.77 -11.26
C GLY A 71 13.31 4.53 -11.17
N GLY A 72 14.10 5.24 -11.97
CA GLY A 72 15.57 5.12 -12.00
C GLY A 72 16.14 4.33 -13.20
N SER A 73 15.34 4.04 -14.21
CA SER A 73 15.76 3.51 -15.52
C SER A 73 14.84 4.04 -16.62
N LYS A 74 15.27 3.98 -17.90
CA LYS A 74 14.40 4.40 -19.02
C LYS A 74 13.06 3.65 -19.01
N LYS A 75 13.09 2.32 -18.85
CA LYS A 75 11.89 1.47 -18.83
C LYS A 75 10.95 1.85 -17.69
N THR A 76 11.51 2.12 -16.51
CA THR A 76 10.70 2.47 -15.33
C THR A 76 10.20 3.92 -15.38
N GLY A 77 10.90 4.80 -16.11
CA GLY A 77 10.40 6.13 -16.48
C GLY A 77 9.18 6.09 -17.41
N GLU A 78 9.15 5.19 -18.40
CA GLU A 78 7.97 4.96 -19.25
C GLU A 78 6.76 4.50 -18.40
N ILE A 79 6.99 3.65 -17.39
CA ILE A 79 5.94 3.24 -16.43
C ILE A 79 5.45 4.45 -15.61
N ASN A 80 6.36 5.25 -15.05
CA ASN A 80 5.98 6.45 -14.28
C ASN A 80 5.23 7.48 -15.12
N GLN A 81 5.55 7.61 -16.41
CA GLN A 81 4.80 8.44 -17.34
C GLN A 81 3.35 7.96 -17.47
N LEU A 82 3.14 6.67 -17.75
CA LEU A 82 1.80 6.08 -17.88
C LEU A 82 0.99 6.20 -16.58
N LEU A 83 1.63 6.03 -15.42
CA LEU A 83 0.99 6.22 -14.13
C LEU A 83 0.61 7.69 -13.88
N GLY A 84 1.45 8.64 -14.30
CA GLY A 84 1.12 10.06 -14.29
C GLY A 84 -0.13 10.36 -15.12
N ILE A 85 -0.16 9.89 -16.37
CA ILE A 85 -1.33 10.06 -17.26
C ILE A 85 -2.58 9.43 -16.63
N LEU A 86 -2.47 8.21 -16.10
CA LEU A 86 -3.60 7.54 -15.43
C LEU A 86 -4.11 8.33 -14.21
N GLY A 87 -3.20 8.86 -13.40
CA GLY A 87 -3.51 9.76 -12.28
C GLY A 87 -4.27 11.01 -12.74
N HIS A 88 -3.86 11.58 -13.87
CA HIS A 88 -4.51 12.76 -14.46
C HIS A 88 -5.93 12.45 -14.96
N GLU A 89 -6.10 11.38 -15.74
CA GLU A 89 -7.38 11.04 -16.38
C GLU A 89 -8.44 10.58 -15.37
N THR A 90 -8.03 9.96 -14.27
CA THR A 90 -8.96 9.32 -13.31
C THR A 90 -9.04 10.02 -11.96
N ASN A 91 -8.15 10.97 -11.67
CA ASN A 91 -7.94 11.56 -10.34
C ASN A 91 -7.58 10.53 -9.25
N ILE A 92 -7.07 9.35 -9.62
CA ILE A 92 -6.51 8.41 -8.65
C ILE A 92 -5.18 8.96 -8.10
N PRO A 93 -4.96 8.96 -6.78
CA PRO A 93 -3.65 9.30 -6.24
C PRO A 93 -2.59 8.28 -6.69
N VAL A 94 -1.36 8.73 -6.90
CA VAL A 94 -0.27 7.89 -7.39
C VAL A 94 1.01 8.10 -6.60
N ALA A 95 1.74 7.03 -6.31
CA ALA A 95 3.02 7.08 -5.61
C ALA A 95 4.17 6.63 -6.52
N THR A 96 5.31 7.31 -6.45
CA THR A 96 6.52 6.86 -7.16
C THR A 96 7.22 5.75 -6.40
N GLY A 97 8.11 5.00 -7.07
CA GLY A 97 9.11 4.20 -6.35
C GLY A 97 10.12 5.08 -5.62
N SER A 98 11.00 4.43 -4.84
CA SER A 98 12.08 5.12 -4.11
C SER A 98 12.91 6.04 -5.02
N VAL A 99 12.92 7.33 -4.66
CA VAL A 99 13.62 8.44 -5.34
C VAL A 99 15.12 8.43 -5.09
N SER A 100 15.63 7.57 -4.19
CA SER A 100 17.05 7.45 -3.83
C SER A 100 17.97 7.34 -5.06
N ALA A 101 17.51 6.69 -6.14
CA ALA A 101 18.26 6.60 -7.39
C ALA A 101 18.53 7.97 -8.04
N ALA A 102 17.54 8.87 -8.06
CA ALA A 102 17.68 10.22 -8.61
C ALA A 102 18.47 11.16 -7.68
N LEU A 103 18.46 10.90 -6.37
CA LEU A 103 19.27 11.66 -5.41
C LEU A 103 20.76 11.37 -5.56
N THR A 104 21.11 10.12 -5.88
CA THR A 104 22.49 9.67 -6.14
C THR A 104 22.94 9.98 -7.57
N ASP A 105 22.08 9.78 -8.56
CA ASP A 105 22.36 10.06 -9.97
C ASP A 105 21.30 10.99 -10.56
N PRO A 106 21.59 12.31 -10.65
CA PRO A 106 20.65 13.27 -11.21
C PRO A 106 20.23 12.99 -12.67
N SER A 107 20.99 12.18 -13.43
CA SER A 107 20.65 11.87 -14.83
C SER A 107 19.34 11.08 -14.97
N VAL A 108 18.93 10.36 -13.93
CA VAL A 108 17.67 9.59 -13.92
C VAL A 108 16.51 10.36 -13.29
N ALA A 109 16.70 11.61 -12.86
CA ALA A 109 15.65 12.42 -12.23
C ALA A 109 14.41 12.60 -13.13
N SER A 110 14.61 12.71 -14.44
CA SER A 110 13.53 12.80 -15.43
C SER A 110 12.61 11.58 -15.46
N THR A 111 13.08 10.42 -15.00
CA THR A 111 12.26 9.19 -14.88
C THR A 111 11.26 9.25 -13.73
N PHE A 112 11.39 10.24 -12.83
CA PHE A 112 10.47 10.50 -11.73
C PHE A 112 9.61 11.74 -12.02
N SER A 113 10.24 12.87 -12.34
CA SER A 113 9.52 14.15 -12.57
C SER A 113 8.54 14.12 -13.74
N ILE A 114 8.70 13.15 -14.66
CA ILE A 114 7.72 12.89 -15.72
C ILE A 114 6.32 12.62 -15.15
N MET A 115 6.20 12.00 -13.96
CA MET A 115 4.89 11.73 -13.33
C MET A 115 4.14 13.02 -13.01
N ARG A 116 4.81 14.03 -12.41
CA ARG A 116 4.21 15.35 -12.14
C ARG A 116 3.92 16.12 -13.42
N LYS A 117 4.78 16.00 -14.44
CA LYS A 117 4.54 16.63 -15.75
C LYS A 117 3.25 16.13 -16.40
N GLU A 118 2.99 14.83 -16.36
CA GLU A 118 1.76 14.24 -16.91
C GLU A 118 0.56 14.39 -15.96
N ASN A 119 0.79 14.57 -14.65
CA ASN A 119 -0.24 14.80 -13.64
C ASN A 119 -0.05 16.14 -12.88
N PRO A 120 -0.25 17.31 -13.52
CA PRO A 120 0.11 18.60 -12.91
C PRO A 120 -0.72 19.00 -11.69
N ARG A 121 -1.91 18.40 -11.50
CA ARG A 121 -2.87 18.78 -10.45
C ARG A 121 -3.36 17.61 -9.59
N GLY A 122 -2.96 16.37 -9.90
CA GLY A 122 -3.35 15.22 -9.11
C GLY A 122 -2.46 15.02 -7.89
N ILE A 123 -2.88 14.11 -7.01
CA ILE A 123 -2.17 13.82 -5.77
C ILE A 123 -1.02 12.85 -6.06
N ILE A 124 0.21 13.28 -5.76
CA ILE A 124 1.43 12.48 -5.93
C ILE A 124 2.13 12.28 -4.60
N PHE A 125 2.46 11.03 -4.29
CA PHE A 125 3.31 10.68 -3.16
C PHE A 125 4.74 10.40 -3.64
N ALA A 126 5.71 11.15 -3.11
CA ALA A 126 7.11 10.79 -3.23
C ALA A 126 7.42 9.59 -2.32
N ASN A 127 8.52 8.88 -2.59
CA ASN A 127 8.91 7.71 -1.79
C ASN A 127 10.41 7.71 -1.50
N LEU A 128 10.78 7.48 -0.24
CA LEU A 128 12.17 7.46 0.21
C LEU A 128 12.37 6.41 1.33
N GLY A 129 13.60 5.92 1.50
CA GLY A 129 13.93 4.97 2.57
C GLY A 129 14.21 5.66 3.89
N ALA A 130 13.97 4.98 5.01
CA ALA A 130 14.12 5.53 6.36
C ALA A 130 15.57 5.89 6.78
N HIS A 131 16.57 5.47 6.01
CA HIS A 131 17.98 5.85 6.23
C HIS A 131 18.31 7.28 5.78
N HIS A 132 17.44 7.92 4.98
CA HIS A 132 17.69 9.27 4.47
C HIS A 132 17.41 10.37 5.50
N ASP A 133 18.13 11.49 5.35
CA ASP A 133 17.98 12.71 6.14
C ASP A 133 16.92 13.67 5.56
N ILE A 134 16.68 14.76 6.29
CA ILE A 134 15.70 15.80 5.93
C ILE A 134 16.01 16.50 4.60
N GLU A 135 17.27 16.72 4.27
CA GLU A 135 17.63 17.39 3.02
C GLU A 135 17.37 16.51 1.79
N ASN A 136 17.60 15.19 1.91
CA ASN A 136 17.18 14.25 0.88
C ASN A 136 15.65 14.15 0.77
N ALA A 137 14.93 14.22 1.90
CA ALA A 137 13.47 14.25 1.90
C ALA A 137 12.92 15.48 1.17
N LYS A 138 13.42 16.68 1.47
CA LYS A 138 13.05 17.92 0.75
C LYS A 138 13.31 17.81 -0.75
N ARG A 139 14.51 17.36 -1.15
CA ARG A 139 14.84 17.14 -2.57
C ARG A 139 13.91 16.14 -3.25
N ALA A 140 13.47 15.09 -2.56
CA ALA A 140 12.54 14.11 -3.11
C ALA A 140 11.13 14.70 -3.28
N VAL A 141 10.69 15.54 -2.34
CA VAL A 141 9.43 16.29 -2.44
C VAL A 141 9.50 17.28 -3.60
N ASP A 142 10.54 18.11 -3.67
CA ASP A 142 10.74 19.14 -4.70
C ASP A 142 10.79 18.54 -6.12
N LEU A 143 11.46 17.39 -6.29
CA LEU A 143 11.59 16.73 -7.60
C LEU A 143 10.23 16.36 -8.21
N LEU A 144 9.24 16.06 -7.37
CA LEU A 144 7.91 15.61 -7.77
C LEU A 144 6.83 16.64 -7.49
N GLU A 145 7.17 17.76 -6.85
CA GLU A 145 6.22 18.67 -6.21
C GLU A 145 5.19 17.86 -5.40
N ALA A 146 5.66 16.91 -4.59
CA ALA A 146 4.83 15.87 -4.01
C ALA A 146 3.89 16.41 -2.92
N ASP A 147 2.68 15.85 -2.85
CA ASP A 147 1.65 16.22 -1.87
C ASP A 147 1.86 15.53 -0.52
N ALA A 148 2.59 14.40 -0.49
CA ALA A 148 3.04 13.72 0.72
C ALA A 148 4.31 12.91 0.44
N LEU A 149 5.05 12.56 1.50
CA LEU A 149 6.25 11.73 1.42
C LEU A 149 6.04 10.39 2.13
N GLN A 150 6.14 9.30 1.37
CA GLN A 150 6.20 7.96 1.94
C GLN A 150 7.62 7.63 2.39
N ILE A 151 7.77 7.21 3.65
CA ILE A 151 9.03 6.68 4.20
C ILE A 151 8.89 5.18 4.38
N HIS A 152 9.62 4.40 3.57
CA HIS A 152 9.55 2.95 3.65
C HIS A 152 10.49 2.36 4.69
N LEU A 153 9.93 1.46 5.48
CA LEU A 153 10.64 0.51 6.33
C LEU A 153 10.75 -0.78 5.53
N ASN A 154 11.95 -1.32 5.38
CA ASN A 154 12.17 -2.51 4.56
C ASN A 154 13.30 -3.41 5.10
N ALA A 155 13.50 -3.43 6.42
CA ALA A 155 14.62 -4.13 7.04
C ALA A 155 14.75 -5.61 6.60
N PRO A 156 13.67 -6.42 6.48
CA PRO A 156 13.80 -7.78 5.97
C PRO A 156 14.27 -7.82 4.50
N GLN A 157 13.82 -6.89 3.66
CA GLN A 157 14.32 -6.74 2.29
C GLN A 157 15.82 -6.39 2.29
N GLU A 158 16.23 -5.41 3.10
CA GLU A 158 17.64 -4.99 3.20
C GLU A 158 18.54 -6.14 3.62
N ILE A 159 18.13 -6.93 4.63
CA ILE A 159 18.89 -8.11 5.10
C ILE A 159 19.11 -9.15 3.99
N VAL A 160 18.08 -9.45 3.20
CA VAL A 160 18.20 -10.43 2.12
C VAL A 160 18.98 -9.85 0.93
N MET A 161 18.80 -8.56 0.64
CA MET A 161 19.48 -7.85 -0.44
C MET A 161 21.02 -7.91 -0.28
N PRO A 162 21.78 -8.36 -1.30
CA PRO A 162 23.24 -8.47 -1.21
C PRO A 162 23.92 -7.16 -0.80
N GLU A 163 23.49 -6.06 -1.43
CA GLU A 163 23.97 -4.70 -1.25
C GLU A 163 23.16 -3.88 -0.24
N GLY A 164 22.26 -4.52 0.52
CA GLY A 164 21.38 -3.81 1.44
C GLY A 164 22.05 -3.30 2.71
N ASP A 165 21.37 -2.38 3.37
CA ASP A 165 21.79 -1.81 4.65
C ASP A 165 21.86 -2.88 5.74
N ARG A 166 22.74 -2.65 6.71
CA ARG A 166 22.93 -3.52 7.89
C ARG A 166 22.73 -2.77 9.21
N ASP A 167 22.50 -1.48 9.13
CA ASP A 167 22.28 -0.61 10.28
C ASP A 167 20.91 0.05 10.15
N PHE A 168 20.02 -0.31 11.07
CA PHE A 168 18.66 0.22 11.16
C PHE A 168 18.47 1.09 12.42
N SER A 169 19.55 1.35 13.17
CA SER A 169 19.50 1.98 14.50
C SER A 169 18.99 3.42 14.48
N MET A 170 19.14 4.12 13.35
CA MET A 170 18.78 5.53 13.20
C MET A 170 17.41 5.76 12.54
N TRP A 171 16.73 4.73 12.06
CA TRP A 171 15.50 4.88 11.26
C TRP A 171 14.41 5.65 12.03
N LEU A 172 14.13 5.28 13.28
CA LEU A 172 13.09 5.94 14.07
C LEU A 172 13.41 7.42 14.31
N LYS A 173 14.68 7.72 14.63
CA LYS A 173 15.13 9.10 14.87
C LYS A 173 15.09 9.94 13.59
N ASN A 174 15.44 9.35 12.45
CA ASN A 174 15.31 10.03 11.16
C ASN A 174 13.83 10.35 10.88
N ILE A 175 12.92 9.39 11.06
CA ILE A 175 11.48 9.59 10.87
C ILE A 175 10.95 10.70 11.79
N GLU A 176 11.38 10.74 13.06
CA GLU A 176 10.98 11.81 14.00
C GLU A 176 11.38 13.20 13.49
N ILE A 177 12.60 13.32 12.96
CA ILE A 177 13.07 14.58 12.33
C ILE A 177 12.21 14.93 11.12
N LEU A 178 11.91 13.96 10.26
CA LEU A 178 11.09 14.18 9.06
C LEU A 178 9.67 14.65 9.40
N VAL A 179 9.02 13.98 10.36
CA VAL A 179 7.67 14.35 10.82
C VAL A 179 7.63 15.77 11.38
N ARG A 180 8.68 16.20 12.07
CA ARG A 180 8.76 17.53 12.68
C ARG A 180 9.05 18.63 11.67
N ASP A 181 9.96 18.38 10.73
CA ASP A 181 10.63 19.43 9.94
C ASP A 181 10.20 19.46 8.45
N LEU A 182 9.44 18.47 7.96
CA LEU A 182 8.95 18.45 6.58
C LEU A 182 7.60 19.16 6.45
N GLU A 183 7.44 19.97 5.40
CA GLU A 183 6.23 20.76 5.17
C GLU A 183 5.04 19.93 4.66
N VAL A 184 5.32 18.80 4.01
CA VAL A 184 4.30 17.87 3.51
C VAL A 184 4.10 16.70 4.47
N PRO A 185 2.90 16.10 4.53
CA PRO A 185 2.62 14.95 5.37
C PRO A 185 3.59 13.78 5.14
N VAL A 186 4.00 13.14 6.23
CA VAL A 186 4.85 11.93 6.20
C VAL A 186 3.99 10.68 6.41
N ILE A 187 4.04 9.75 5.47
CA ILE A 187 3.38 8.45 5.54
C ILE A 187 4.43 7.37 5.76
N VAL A 188 4.46 6.73 6.93
CA VAL A 188 5.42 5.65 7.18
C VAL A 188 4.84 4.33 6.71
N LYS A 189 5.54 3.62 5.82
CA LYS A 189 5.01 2.43 5.16
C LYS A 189 5.91 1.21 5.31
N GLU A 190 5.30 0.05 5.46
CA GLU A 190 5.98 -1.24 5.26
C GLU A 190 6.11 -1.56 3.74
N VAL A 191 6.72 -2.68 3.36
CA VAL A 191 6.91 -3.10 1.95
C VAL A 191 6.39 -4.51 1.62
N GLY A 192 5.76 -5.24 2.56
CA GLY A 192 5.14 -6.54 2.25
C GLY A 192 5.25 -7.60 3.35
N PHE A 193 5.78 -7.23 4.51
CA PHE A 193 5.98 -8.04 5.71
C PHE A 193 5.00 -7.67 6.83
N GLY A 194 4.24 -6.58 6.72
CA GLY A 194 3.21 -6.22 7.71
C GLY A 194 3.75 -5.43 8.91
N MET A 195 2.95 -4.45 9.34
CA MET A 195 3.26 -3.63 10.51
C MET A 195 2.49 -4.14 11.74
N SER A 196 3.21 -4.36 12.85
CA SER A 196 2.60 -4.75 14.13
C SER A 196 2.03 -3.55 14.89
N ARG A 197 1.15 -3.81 15.88
CA ARG A 197 0.63 -2.74 16.74
C ARG A 197 1.74 -2.02 17.50
N GLU A 198 2.80 -2.72 17.91
CA GLU A 198 3.94 -2.14 18.63
C GLU A 198 4.68 -1.13 17.76
N THR A 199 4.93 -1.47 16.49
CA THR A 199 5.55 -0.55 15.53
C THR A 199 4.67 0.66 15.31
N ILE A 200 3.35 0.48 15.14
CA ILE A 200 2.41 1.60 14.96
C ILE A 200 2.40 2.51 16.19
N VAL A 201 2.40 1.95 17.41
CA VAL A 201 2.47 2.73 18.65
C VAL A 201 3.79 3.51 18.73
N GLN A 202 4.90 2.90 18.36
CA GLN A 202 6.21 3.55 18.36
C GLN A 202 6.27 4.71 17.35
N LEU A 203 5.72 4.52 16.15
CA LEU A 203 5.62 5.57 15.14
C LEU A 203 4.69 6.70 15.59
N ALA A 204 3.52 6.37 16.15
CA ALA A 204 2.59 7.36 16.69
C ALA A 204 3.25 8.19 17.81
N SER A 205 4.10 7.58 18.65
CA SER A 205 4.77 8.28 19.75
C SER A 205 5.76 9.36 19.32
N ILE A 206 6.26 9.30 18.08
CA ILE A 206 7.15 10.31 17.49
C ILE A 206 6.42 11.25 16.53
N GLY A 207 5.08 11.25 16.56
CA GLY A 207 4.23 12.16 15.79
C GLY A 207 3.79 11.68 14.41
N VAL A 208 4.04 10.41 14.04
CA VAL A 208 3.54 9.88 12.76
C VAL A 208 2.00 9.82 12.80
N GLU A 209 1.36 10.53 11.87
CA GLU A 209 -0.11 10.62 11.79
C GLU A 209 -0.72 9.69 10.73
N THR A 210 0.07 9.09 9.85
CA THR A 210 -0.40 8.14 8.84
C THR A 210 0.60 7.01 8.62
N VAL A 211 0.10 5.77 8.58
CA VAL A 211 0.90 4.57 8.30
C VAL A 211 0.30 3.76 7.15
N ASP A 212 1.14 3.08 6.37
CA ASP A 212 0.73 2.03 5.44
C ASP A 212 1.28 0.68 5.89
N ILE A 213 0.37 -0.21 6.30
CA ILE A 213 0.72 -1.48 6.92
C ILE A 213 1.39 -2.48 5.98
N SER A 214 1.18 -2.37 4.65
CA SER A 214 1.74 -3.23 3.59
C SER A 214 2.06 -4.68 4.02
N GLY A 215 1.02 -5.48 4.25
CA GLY A 215 1.14 -6.84 4.78
C GLY A 215 1.50 -7.93 3.76
N VAL A 216 1.75 -9.13 4.28
CA VAL A 216 1.99 -10.35 3.49
C VAL A 216 0.73 -10.74 2.72
N GLY A 217 0.91 -11.18 1.47
CA GLY A 217 -0.17 -11.65 0.60
C GLY A 217 -0.05 -11.21 -0.87
N GLY A 218 0.89 -10.31 -1.16
CA GLY A 218 1.19 -9.84 -2.51
C GLY A 218 2.64 -10.10 -2.91
N THR A 219 3.35 -9.03 -3.22
CA THR A 219 4.78 -9.07 -3.54
C THR A 219 5.59 -9.48 -2.31
N ASP A 220 6.39 -10.53 -2.44
CA ASP A 220 7.35 -10.98 -1.42
C ASP A 220 8.75 -10.49 -1.80
N PHE A 221 9.21 -9.44 -1.11
CA PHE A 221 10.53 -8.88 -1.34
C PHE A 221 11.67 -9.77 -0.86
N ALA A 222 11.48 -10.62 0.17
CA ALA A 222 12.53 -11.60 0.54
C ALA A 222 12.78 -12.58 -0.62
N LYS A 223 11.71 -13.02 -1.30
CA LYS A 223 11.81 -13.85 -2.50
C LYS A 223 12.42 -13.11 -3.70
N ILE A 224 12.10 -11.83 -3.89
CA ILE A 224 12.73 -11.01 -4.93
C ILE A 224 14.24 -10.91 -4.69
N GLU A 225 14.66 -10.54 -3.49
CA GLU A 225 16.08 -10.32 -3.19
C GLU A 225 16.89 -11.62 -3.16
N ASP A 226 16.33 -12.72 -2.65
CA ASP A 226 17.03 -14.01 -2.66
C ASP A 226 17.19 -14.53 -4.11
N ALA A 227 16.24 -14.28 -5.00
CA ALA A 227 16.37 -14.60 -6.43
C ALA A 227 17.47 -13.78 -7.15
N ARG A 228 17.92 -12.65 -6.58
CA ARG A 228 19.04 -11.85 -7.09
C ARG A 228 20.40 -12.36 -6.60
N ARG A 229 20.44 -13.29 -5.64
CA ARG A 229 21.68 -13.87 -5.12
C ARG A 229 22.24 -14.95 -6.04
N THR A 230 23.55 -15.15 -5.97
CA THR A 230 24.23 -16.26 -6.65
C THR A 230 24.01 -17.60 -5.95
N LYS A 231 23.68 -17.58 -4.65
CA LYS A 231 23.36 -18.75 -3.84
C LYS A 231 22.17 -18.42 -2.94
N ASN A 232 21.08 -19.17 -3.10
CA ASN A 232 19.88 -19.03 -2.26
C ASN A 232 20.25 -19.35 -0.81
N SER A 233 19.98 -18.41 0.08
CA SER A 233 20.39 -18.51 1.51
C SER A 233 19.32 -18.02 2.48
N TYR A 234 18.15 -17.60 1.97
CA TYR A 234 17.09 -16.99 2.76
C TYR A 234 15.68 -17.46 2.36
N ASP A 235 15.54 -18.64 1.75
CA ASP A 235 14.24 -19.21 1.38
C ASP A 235 13.31 -19.47 2.58
N TYR A 236 13.89 -19.72 3.75
CA TYR A 236 13.16 -19.80 5.03
C TYR A 236 12.56 -18.46 5.50
N LEU A 237 12.89 -17.33 4.85
CA LEU A 237 12.24 -16.03 5.08
C LEU A 237 11.12 -15.73 4.06
N TYR A 238 10.83 -16.63 3.12
CA TYR A 238 9.71 -16.41 2.21
C TYR A 238 8.39 -16.44 3.00
N GLY A 239 7.55 -15.42 2.79
CA GLY A 239 6.35 -15.20 3.59
C GLY A 239 6.62 -14.75 5.03
N TRP A 240 7.83 -14.29 5.37
CA TRP A 240 8.12 -13.67 6.66
C TRP A 240 7.17 -12.51 6.93
N GLY A 241 6.79 -12.31 8.19
CA GLY A 241 5.91 -11.21 8.61
C GLY A 241 4.47 -11.65 8.88
N GLN A 242 3.52 -10.72 8.79
CA GLN A 242 2.10 -10.97 9.05
C GLN A 242 1.26 -10.59 7.84
N SER A 243 0.12 -11.28 7.65
CA SER A 243 -0.79 -10.98 6.56
C SER A 243 -1.37 -9.57 6.66
N THR A 244 -1.86 -9.04 5.54
CA THR A 244 -2.55 -7.75 5.50
C THR A 244 -3.72 -7.70 6.48
N ILE A 245 -4.51 -8.78 6.59
CA ILE A 245 -5.63 -8.84 7.55
C ILE A 245 -5.14 -8.85 9.00
N ILE A 246 -4.07 -9.59 9.31
CA ILE A 246 -3.47 -9.60 10.65
C ILE A 246 -2.95 -8.19 11.02
N SER A 247 -2.23 -7.54 10.11
CA SER A 247 -1.70 -6.20 10.33
C SER A 247 -2.84 -5.18 10.52
N MET A 248 -3.95 -5.34 9.80
CA MET A 248 -5.15 -4.52 9.98
C MET A 248 -5.76 -4.70 11.37
N VAL A 249 -5.99 -5.92 11.85
CA VAL A 249 -6.58 -6.12 13.19
C VAL A 249 -5.63 -5.68 14.31
N GLU A 250 -4.32 -5.83 14.13
CA GLU A 250 -3.30 -5.27 15.03
C GLU A 250 -3.41 -3.74 15.10
N ALA A 251 -3.45 -3.05 13.95
CA ALA A 251 -3.62 -1.60 13.89
C ALA A 251 -4.94 -1.16 14.54
N MET A 252 -6.04 -1.83 14.21
CA MET A 252 -7.38 -1.48 14.68
C MET A 252 -7.62 -1.84 16.16
N SER A 253 -6.76 -2.68 16.76
CA SER A 253 -6.78 -2.93 18.20
C SER A 253 -6.33 -1.72 19.04
N LEU A 254 -5.70 -0.73 18.40
CA LEU A 254 -5.27 0.49 19.08
C LEU A 254 -6.46 1.45 19.31
N PRO A 255 -6.52 2.14 20.46
CA PRO A 255 -7.51 3.19 20.71
C PRO A 255 -7.49 4.27 19.63
N VAL A 256 -8.67 4.74 19.21
CA VAL A 256 -8.82 5.74 18.13
C VAL A 256 -7.96 6.99 18.38
N ASN A 257 -7.90 7.49 19.61
CA ASN A 257 -7.13 8.67 19.99
C ASN A 257 -5.60 8.46 20.01
N ARG A 258 -5.13 7.23 19.79
CA ARG A 258 -3.70 6.86 19.75
C ARG A 258 -3.32 6.16 18.44
N ARG A 259 -4.26 6.10 17.49
CA ARG A 259 -4.09 5.38 16.24
C ARG A 259 -3.91 6.38 15.09
N PRO A 260 -2.77 6.36 14.39
CA PRO A 260 -2.60 7.08 13.13
C PRO A 260 -3.69 6.68 12.12
N GLN A 261 -3.92 7.50 11.09
CA GLN A 261 -4.67 7.03 9.92
C GLN A 261 -3.97 5.81 9.32
N VAL A 262 -4.75 4.84 8.88
CA VAL A 262 -4.25 3.54 8.42
C VAL A 262 -4.57 3.35 6.95
N ILE A 263 -3.52 3.32 6.16
CA ILE A 263 -3.54 2.80 4.80
C ILE A 263 -3.37 1.29 4.88
N ALA A 264 -4.22 0.56 4.17
CA ALA A 264 -4.05 -0.86 3.98
C ALA A 264 -3.47 -1.15 2.61
N SER A 265 -2.38 -1.91 2.54
CA SER A 265 -1.87 -2.44 1.27
C SER A 265 -1.23 -3.81 1.48
N GLY A 266 -0.73 -4.40 0.41
CA GLY A 266 -0.20 -5.77 0.40
C GLY A 266 -1.26 -6.77 -0.04
N GLY A 267 -1.04 -7.38 -1.21
CA GLY A 267 -1.87 -8.50 -1.69
C GLY A 267 -3.29 -8.16 -2.17
N VAL A 268 -3.64 -6.87 -2.32
CA VAL A 268 -4.96 -6.44 -2.82
C VAL A 268 -5.07 -6.73 -4.33
N LYS A 269 -6.13 -7.44 -4.74
CA LYS A 269 -6.30 -7.91 -6.12
C LYS A 269 -7.51 -7.35 -6.85
N ASN A 270 -8.57 -7.03 -6.11
CA ASN A 270 -9.89 -6.74 -6.67
C ASN A 270 -10.70 -5.78 -5.76
N PRO A 271 -11.86 -5.29 -6.23
CA PRO A 271 -12.73 -4.41 -5.44
C PRO A 271 -13.20 -4.98 -4.10
N LEU A 272 -13.45 -6.28 -4.01
CA LEU A 272 -13.90 -6.92 -2.77
C LEU A 272 -12.80 -6.88 -1.69
N ASP A 273 -11.53 -7.04 -2.06
CA ASP A 273 -10.41 -6.89 -1.14
C ASP A 273 -10.34 -5.46 -0.58
N ILE A 274 -10.53 -4.45 -1.44
CA ILE A 274 -10.58 -3.04 -1.01
C ILE A 274 -11.71 -2.84 0.00
N VAL A 275 -12.93 -3.29 -0.32
CA VAL A 275 -14.09 -3.13 0.55
C VAL A 275 -13.89 -3.84 1.89
N LYS A 276 -13.28 -5.04 1.92
CA LYS A 276 -12.92 -5.74 3.16
C LYS A 276 -11.96 -4.91 4.03
N LEU A 277 -10.93 -4.32 3.44
CA LEU A 277 -9.95 -3.52 4.16
C LEU A 277 -10.53 -2.21 4.69
N LEU A 278 -11.37 -1.53 3.90
CA LEU A 278 -12.12 -0.35 4.34
C LEU A 278 -13.08 -0.70 5.47
N ALA A 279 -13.81 -1.82 5.36
CA ALA A 279 -14.68 -2.32 6.40
C ALA A 279 -13.92 -2.70 7.67
N LEU A 280 -12.68 -3.21 7.57
CA LEU A 280 -11.82 -3.47 8.73
C LEU A 280 -11.38 -2.19 9.44
N GLY A 281 -11.33 -1.06 8.74
CA GLY A 281 -11.01 0.24 9.33
C GLY A 281 -9.91 1.00 8.61
N ALA A 282 -9.47 0.56 7.42
CA ALA A 282 -8.54 1.34 6.60
C ALA A 282 -9.19 2.66 6.16
N ASP A 283 -8.42 3.74 6.12
CA ASP A 283 -8.84 5.05 5.61
C ASP A 283 -8.71 5.12 4.08
N THR A 284 -7.74 4.41 3.50
CA THR A 284 -7.62 4.16 2.05
C THR A 284 -6.84 2.86 1.80
N VAL A 285 -6.83 2.39 0.54
CA VAL A 285 -6.20 1.13 0.15
C VAL A 285 -5.16 1.31 -0.96
N GLY A 286 -3.93 0.83 -0.75
CA GLY A 286 -2.85 0.92 -1.73
C GLY A 286 -2.71 -0.34 -2.60
N LEU A 287 -2.53 -0.16 -3.91
CA LEU A 287 -2.29 -1.24 -4.87
C LEU A 287 -1.05 -0.97 -5.73
N SER A 288 -0.09 -1.89 -5.75
CA SER A 288 1.10 -1.80 -6.63
C SER A 288 1.00 -2.76 -7.81
N ASN A 289 1.21 -4.07 -7.58
CA ASN A 289 1.42 -5.03 -8.65
C ASN A 289 0.23 -5.14 -9.63
N ARG A 290 -1.03 -4.94 -9.18
CA ARG A 290 -2.20 -4.93 -10.08
C ARG A 290 -2.07 -3.88 -11.18
N PHE A 291 -1.80 -2.63 -10.82
CA PHE A 291 -1.62 -1.55 -11.78
C PHE A 291 -0.30 -1.65 -12.54
N LEU A 292 0.75 -2.26 -11.96
CA LEU A 292 1.95 -2.61 -12.71
C LEU A 292 1.61 -3.51 -13.90
N GLN A 293 0.75 -4.52 -13.72
CA GLN A 293 0.37 -5.44 -14.80
C GLN A 293 -0.36 -4.72 -15.94
N VAL A 294 -1.16 -3.72 -15.59
CA VAL A 294 -1.93 -2.93 -16.54
C VAL A 294 -1.00 -2.05 -17.37
N VAL A 295 -0.04 -1.35 -16.75
CA VAL A 295 0.79 -0.36 -17.48
C VAL A 295 2.08 -0.94 -18.11
N LYS A 296 2.58 -2.10 -17.67
CA LYS A 296 3.90 -2.62 -18.08
C LYS A 296 4.02 -3.01 -19.56
N ASP A 297 2.92 -3.46 -20.19
CA ASP A 297 2.94 -4.03 -21.55
C ASP A 297 2.48 -3.02 -22.61
N ARG A 298 2.48 -1.72 -22.26
CA ARG A 298 1.96 -0.64 -23.11
C ARG A 298 0.54 -0.92 -23.60
N GLN A 299 -0.27 -1.56 -22.75
CA GLN A 299 -1.72 -1.46 -22.88
C GLN A 299 -2.07 0.02 -22.99
N SER A 300 -3.08 0.35 -23.81
CA SER A 300 -3.46 1.75 -23.97
C SER A 300 -3.83 2.31 -22.60
N VAL A 301 -3.52 3.60 -22.39
CA VAL A 301 -3.96 4.33 -21.19
C VAL A 301 -5.46 4.13 -20.97
N ASP A 302 -6.24 4.03 -22.04
CA ASP A 302 -7.67 3.72 -22.01
C ASP A 302 -8.00 2.43 -21.25
N GLN A 303 -7.26 1.34 -21.46
CA GLN A 303 -7.47 0.08 -20.72
C GLN A 303 -7.18 0.26 -19.22
N ALA A 304 -6.19 1.09 -18.88
CA ALA A 304 -5.87 1.39 -17.51
C ALA A 304 -6.93 2.26 -16.83
N VAL A 305 -7.49 3.21 -17.59
CA VAL A 305 -8.63 4.04 -17.15
C VAL A 305 -9.87 3.18 -16.93
N GLU A 306 -10.19 2.28 -17.86
CA GLU A 306 -11.29 1.31 -17.74
C GLU A 306 -11.12 0.42 -16.49
N GLU A 307 -9.91 -0.02 -16.19
CA GLU A 307 -9.62 -0.80 -14.98
C GLU A 307 -9.91 -0.01 -13.69
N VAL A 308 -9.49 1.27 -13.61
CA VAL A 308 -9.79 2.13 -12.46
C VAL A 308 -11.31 2.33 -12.32
N GLN A 309 -12.01 2.57 -13.43
CA GLN A 309 -13.46 2.73 -13.45
C GLN A 309 -14.18 1.44 -13.01
N ALA A 310 -13.77 0.28 -13.52
CA ALA A 310 -14.30 -1.01 -13.09
C ALA A 310 -14.06 -1.27 -11.60
N PHE A 311 -12.93 -0.81 -11.06
CA PHE A 311 -12.69 -0.85 -9.62
C PHE A 311 -13.68 0.01 -8.83
N CYS A 312 -13.89 1.27 -9.25
CA CYS A 312 -14.87 2.16 -8.64
C CYS A 312 -16.29 1.57 -8.69
N GLU A 313 -16.72 1.07 -9.85
CA GLU A 313 -18.03 0.42 -10.02
C GLU A 313 -18.19 -0.81 -9.12
N GLY A 314 -17.16 -1.65 -9.05
CA GLY A 314 -17.14 -2.82 -8.18
C GLY A 314 -17.24 -2.45 -6.69
N ILE A 315 -16.50 -1.42 -6.24
CA ILE A 315 -16.55 -0.94 -4.86
C ILE A 315 -17.97 -0.42 -4.55
N VAL A 316 -18.53 0.41 -5.43
CA VAL A 316 -19.89 0.95 -5.30
C VAL A 316 -20.92 -0.17 -5.21
N ALA A 317 -20.86 -1.16 -6.09
CA ALA A 317 -21.80 -2.28 -6.11
C ALA A 317 -21.72 -3.11 -4.82
N ILE A 318 -20.52 -3.43 -4.33
CA ILE A 318 -20.35 -4.22 -3.10
C ILE A 318 -20.81 -3.42 -1.88
N MET A 319 -20.46 -2.13 -1.78
CA MET A 319 -20.94 -1.25 -0.71
C MET A 319 -22.48 -1.16 -0.72
N ALA A 320 -23.10 -1.08 -1.90
CA ALA A 320 -24.55 -1.12 -2.05
C ALA A 320 -25.14 -2.44 -1.54
N LEU A 321 -24.55 -3.59 -1.88
CA LEU A 321 -24.97 -4.91 -1.36
C LEU A 321 -24.87 -5.03 0.16
N LEU A 322 -24.00 -4.24 0.79
CA LEU A 322 -23.77 -4.21 2.23
C LEU A 322 -24.60 -3.13 2.94
N GLY A 323 -25.43 -2.36 2.22
CA GLY A 323 -26.20 -1.26 2.82
C GLY A 323 -25.34 -0.08 3.27
N ALA A 324 -24.11 0.06 2.75
CA ALA A 324 -23.17 1.08 3.15
C ALA A 324 -23.08 2.22 2.11
N CYS A 325 -23.54 3.42 2.45
CA CYS A 325 -23.49 4.57 1.54
C CYS A 325 -22.15 5.33 1.57
N ASN A 326 -21.25 5.02 2.51
CA ASN A 326 -19.91 5.61 2.61
C ASN A 326 -18.98 4.73 3.47
N VAL A 327 -17.67 5.03 3.50
CA VAL A 327 -16.67 4.27 4.27
C VAL A 327 -17.02 4.18 5.77
N ALA A 328 -17.60 5.23 6.37
CA ALA A 328 -17.97 5.20 7.78
C ALA A 328 -19.09 4.19 8.07
N SER A 329 -20.12 4.14 7.21
CA SER A 329 -21.18 3.11 7.29
C SER A 329 -20.66 1.71 6.98
N LEU A 330 -19.69 1.58 6.07
CA LEU A 330 -19.06 0.29 5.74
C LEU A 330 -18.34 -0.32 6.95
N ARG A 331 -17.74 0.52 7.83
CA ARG A 331 -17.11 0.08 9.08
C ARG A 331 -18.10 -0.44 10.13
N GLN A 332 -19.41 -0.35 9.89
CA GLN A 332 -20.46 -0.94 10.74
C GLN A 332 -20.97 -2.29 10.23
N THR A 333 -20.48 -2.75 9.07
CA THR A 333 -20.91 -4.02 8.47
C THR A 333 -20.27 -5.22 9.17
N ASP A 334 -21.01 -6.32 9.25
CA ASP A 334 -20.52 -7.54 9.90
C ASP A 334 -19.51 -8.28 9.02
N LEU A 335 -18.36 -8.59 9.62
CA LEU A 335 -17.24 -9.23 8.95
C LEU A 335 -16.71 -10.38 9.80
N VAL A 336 -16.77 -11.58 9.25
CA VAL A 336 -16.19 -12.80 9.84
C VAL A 336 -14.76 -12.93 9.36
N LEU A 337 -13.82 -12.92 10.30
CA LEU A 337 -12.38 -13.03 10.00
C LEU A 337 -11.98 -14.47 9.66
N ALA A 338 -10.91 -14.61 8.86
CA ALA A 338 -10.34 -15.92 8.56
C ALA A 338 -9.94 -16.69 9.85
N PRO A 339 -10.02 -18.04 9.89
CA PRO A 339 -9.66 -18.83 11.08
C PRO A 339 -8.22 -18.61 11.58
N THR A 340 -7.28 -18.36 10.68
CA THR A 340 -5.89 -18.00 10.98
C THR A 340 -5.79 -16.66 11.71
N VAL A 341 -6.57 -15.68 11.28
CA VAL A 341 -6.66 -14.35 11.91
C VAL A 341 -7.37 -14.44 13.26
N GLU A 342 -8.41 -15.26 13.38
CA GLU A 342 -9.05 -15.55 14.66
C GLU A 342 -8.05 -16.11 15.68
N ALA A 343 -7.26 -17.11 15.28
CA ALA A 343 -6.24 -17.70 16.14
C ALA A 343 -5.19 -16.66 16.57
N TRP A 344 -4.79 -15.76 15.66
CA TRP A 344 -3.91 -14.64 15.97
C TRP A 344 -4.54 -13.69 17.01
N CYS A 345 -5.78 -13.26 16.78
CA CYS A 345 -6.51 -12.38 17.69
C CYS A 345 -6.63 -12.97 19.09
N ARG A 346 -6.94 -14.26 19.22
CA ARG A 346 -6.97 -14.97 20.52
C ARG A 346 -5.61 -14.92 21.22
N ALA A 347 -4.53 -15.21 20.51
CA ALA A 347 -3.18 -15.16 21.07
C ALA A 347 -2.74 -13.75 21.48
N ARG A 348 -3.29 -12.72 20.81
CA ARG A 348 -2.88 -11.33 20.95
C ARG A 348 -3.88 -10.45 21.70
N GLY A 349 -4.90 -11.05 22.31
CA GLY A 349 -5.92 -10.37 23.09
C GLY A 349 -6.73 -9.33 22.30
N ILE A 350 -7.00 -9.59 21.01
CA ILE A 350 -7.85 -8.73 20.18
C ILE A 350 -9.26 -9.32 20.16
N ASP A 351 -10.27 -8.51 20.47
CA ASP A 351 -11.66 -8.92 20.33
C ASP A 351 -12.04 -8.99 18.84
N TRP A 352 -11.90 -10.18 18.27
CA TRP A 352 -12.28 -10.46 16.90
C TRP A 352 -13.79 -10.66 16.72
N THR A 353 -14.52 -10.96 17.80
CA THR A 353 -15.98 -11.18 17.75
C THR A 353 -16.74 -9.88 17.53
N TYR A 354 -16.13 -8.75 17.91
CA TYR A 354 -16.59 -7.40 17.58
C TYR A 354 -16.89 -7.26 16.08
N TYR A 355 -15.97 -7.67 15.20
CA TYR A 355 -16.14 -7.49 13.75
C TYR A 355 -17.36 -8.23 13.19
N ALA A 356 -17.69 -9.40 13.74
CA ALA A 356 -18.80 -10.22 13.28
C ALA A 356 -20.18 -9.72 13.75
N ASN A 357 -20.23 -8.73 14.66
CA ASN A 357 -21.47 -8.29 15.33
C ASN A 357 -21.60 -6.76 15.41
N ARG A 358 -21.07 -6.01 14.45
CA ARG A 358 -21.11 -4.53 14.44
C ARG A 358 -22.50 -3.98 14.12
N SER A 359 -23.26 -4.66 13.27
CA SER A 359 -24.62 -4.26 12.91
C SER A 359 -25.56 -4.23 14.14
N SER A 360 -25.39 -5.18 15.07
CA SER A 360 -26.20 -5.28 16.29
C SER A 360 -25.81 -4.25 17.36
N ASN A 361 -24.59 -3.72 17.30
CA ASN A 361 -24.11 -2.67 18.21
C ASN A 361 -24.50 -1.26 17.75
N SER A 362 -24.86 -1.08 16.47
CA SER A 362 -25.26 0.22 15.89
C SER A 362 -26.73 0.58 16.15
N THR A 363 -27.52 -0.36 16.68
CA THR A 363 -28.95 -0.20 17.01
C THR A 363 -29.20 0.02 18.51
N ARG A 364 -28.15 0.20 19.30
CA ARG A 364 -28.20 0.68 20.70
C ARG A 364 -27.64 2.09 20.77
#